data_AF-A0ABD2ZNV9-F1
#
_entry.id   AF-A0ABD2ZNV9-F1
#
_cell.length_a   1.000
_cell.length_b   1.000
_cell.length_c   1.000
_cell.angle_alpha   90.00
_cell.angle_beta   90.00
_cell.angle_gamma   90.00
#
_symmetry.space_group_name_H-M   'P 1'
#
loop_
_entity.id
_entity.type
_entity.pdbx_description
1 polymer ?
#
loop_
_entity_poly.entity_id
_entity_poly.type
_entity_poly.pdbx_seq_one_letter_code
_entity_poly.pdbx_strand_id
1 'polypeptide(L)'
;MRQNMSRLGPLDNYLLGSSAKLKKKGQRSHSPKASRYLSLHLRFEIDMVAHSLCEFGGGEEERQELEAYRKIHFPALIELKKTQKLPSPSALRAEGLCPLMPEETVLLLAALGFNRQTRIYLAGAHIYGGKSRLAALTTLFPNLVTKETLLSSIEIEPFANFSSQLAALDFIACTAADMFAMTDSGSQFSSLISGYRIYYGGGKMPTIRPNKRRLADIFVKNNTIEWKAFEQRVRKAVRQTKRVFSRPTGRSVYRYPRCRECMCYVEP
;
A
#
# COMPACT_ATOMS: atom_id res chain seq x y z
N MET A 1 12.97 -9.19 30.98
CA MET A 1 11.76 -9.50 30.17
C MET A 1 11.06 -8.21 29.82
N ARG A 2 11.02 -7.83 28.54
CA ARG A 2 10.25 -6.65 28.09
C ARG A 2 8.77 -6.98 28.23
N GLN A 3 8.10 -6.41 29.23
CA GLN A 3 6.63 -6.47 29.33
C GLN A 3 6.05 -5.57 28.23
N ASN A 4 5.91 -6.13 27.02
CA ASN A 4 5.19 -5.47 25.94
C ASN A 4 3.69 -5.55 26.27
N MET A 5 3.15 -4.50 26.87
CA MET A 5 1.69 -4.36 26.97
C MET A 5 1.13 -4.17 25.56
N SER A 6 0.61 -5.24 24.95
CA SER A 6 -0.17 -5.13 23.72
C SER A 6 -1.50 -4.48 24.04
N ARG A 7 -1.63 -3.19 23.73
CA ARG A 7 -2.94 -2.55 23.64
C ARG A 7 -3.59 -3.02 22.34
N LEU A 8 -4.80 -3.55 22.44
CA LEU A 8 -5.64 -3.81 21.28
C LEU A 8 -5.92 -2.50 20.55
N GLY A 9 -5.65 -2.49 19.26
CA GLY A 9 -6.02 -1.44 18.33
C GLY A 9 -7.54 -1.34 18.18
N PRO A 10 -8.05 -0.21 17.66
CA PRO A 10 -9.49 0.02 17.50
C PRO A 10 -10.21 -1.03 16.63
N LEU A 11 -9.47 -1.70 15.75
CA LEU A 11 -10.01 -2.68 14.82
C LEU A 11 -9.75 -4.14 15.22
N ASP A 12 -8.91 -4.40 16.22
CA ASP A 12 -8.41 -5.75 16.53
C ASP A 12 -9.54 -6.70 16.94
N ASN A 13 -10.56 -6.20 17.64
CA ASN A 13 -11.73 -6.99 18.03
C ASN A 13 -12.50 -7.52 16.81
N TYR A 14 -12.58 -6.74 15.73
CA TYR A 14 -13.24 -7.16 14.49
C TYR A 14 -12.36 -8.08 13.63
N LEU A 15 -11.05 -8.10 13.89
CA LEU A 15 -10.08 -8.86 13.12
C LEU A 15 -9.84 -10.24 13.74
N LEU A 16 -9.66 -10.27 15.06
CA LEU A 16 -9.28 -11.46 15.82
C LEU A 16 -10.46 -12.06 16.60
N GLY A 17 -11.60 -11.38 16.68
CA GLY A 17 -12.79 -11.88 17.36
C GLY A 17 -12.54 -12.21 18.83
N SER A 18 -13.03 -13.37 19.29
CA SER A 18 -12.81 -13.86 20.66
C SER A 18 -11.34 -14.08 21.01
N SER A 19 -10.49 -14.29 20.00
CA SER A 19 -9.03 -14.40 20.14
C SER A 19 -8.36 -13.04 20.42
N ALA A 20 -9.07 -11.92 20.24
CA ALA A 20 -8.60 -10.59 20.63
C ALA A 20 -8.50 -10.42 22.18
N LYS A 21 -9.00 -11.36 22.98
CA LYS A 21 -8.98 -11.25 24.45
C LYS A 21 -7.56 -11.35 25.01
N LEU A 22 -6.92 -10.21 25.29
CA LEU A 22 -5.71 -10.14 26.11
C LEU A 22 -6.05 -9.96 27.61
N LYS A 23 -5.36 -10.73 28.46
CA LYS A 23 -5.60 -10.86 29.91
C LYS A 23 -5.39 -9.55 30.71
N LYS A 24 -6.34 -9.37 31.65
CA LYS A 24 -6.45 -8.57 32.90
C LYS A 24 -5.85 -7.15 33.00
N LYS A 25 -6.79 -6.22 33.22
CA LYS A 25 -6.69 -4.98 34.03
C LYS A 25 -5.66 -5.09 35.17
N GLY A 26 -4.70 -4.17 35.18
CA GLY A 26 -3.83 -3.90 36.31
C GLY A 26 -3.09 -2.57 36.11
N GLN A 27 -3.54 -1.55 36.84
CA GLN A 27 -2.93 -0.24 37.08
C GLN A 27 -2.90 0.79 35.93
N ARG A 28 -3.58 1.91 36.22
CA ARG A 28 -3.36 3.22 35.58
C ARG A 28 -1.96 3.70 35.96
N SER A 29 -0.95 3.41 35.15
CA SER A 29 0.26 4.23 35.09
C SER A 29 0.20 5.08 33.82
N HIS A 30 0.81 6.27 33.83
CA HIS A 30 1.00 7.08 32.62
C HIS A 30 1.81 6.28 31.60
N SER A 31 1.10 5.52 30.77
CA SER A 31 1.67 4.63 29.77
C SER A 31 2.36 5.46 28.70
N PRO A 32 3.59 5.11 28.28
CA PRO A 32 4.18 5.69 27.07
C PRO A 32 3.18 5.55 25.92
N LYS A 33 3.02 6.61 25.11
CA LYS A 33 2.11 6.59 23.95
C LYS A 33 2.37 5.33 23.15
N ALA A 34 1.32 4.55 22.88
CA ALA A 34 1.41 3.37 22.03
C ALA A 34 2.17 3.74 20.74
N SER A 35 3.17 2.94 20.40
CA SER A 35 4.02 3.18 19.25
C SER A 35 3.18 3.12 17.98
N ARG A 36 2.99 4.28 17.33
CA ARG A 36 2.27 4.34 16.06
C ARG A 36 3.12 3.82 14.90
N TYR A 37 2.47 3.23 13.91
CA TYR A 37 3.13 2.80 12.67
C TYR A 37 2.28 3.02 11.43
N LEU A 38 2.98 3.16 10.30
CA LEU A 38 2.41 3.19 8.96
C LEU A 38 2.52 1.79 8.36
N SER A 39 1.43 1.24 7.86
CA SER A 39 1.50 0.11 6.93
C SER A 39 1.57 0.62 5.50
N LEU A 40 2.47 0.07 4.69
CA LEU A 40 2.68 0.41 3.29
C LEU A 40 2.50 -0.85 2.45
N HIS A 41 1.49 -0.89 1.59
CA HIS A 41 1.39 -1.90 0.55
C HIS A 41 2.07 -1.41 -0.73
N LEU A 42 3.22 -2.01 -1.05
CA LEU A 42 4.03 -1.70 -2.21
C LEU A 42 3.81 -2.75 -3.30
N ARG A 43 2.85 -2.48 -4.20
CA ARG A 43 2.55 -3.35 -5.34
C ARG A 43 3.55 -3.11 -6.49
N PHE A 44 4.74 -3.68 -6.36
CA PHE A 44 5.85 -3.56 -7.30
C PHE A 44 6.56 -4.91 -7.53
N GLU A 45 5.81 -6.00 -7.49
CA GLU A 45 6.28 -7.34 -7.81
C GLU A 45 6.38 -7.55 -9.34
N ILE A 46 7.18 -8.53 -9.76
CA ILE A 46 7.50 -8.78 -11.17
C ILE A 46 6.26 -8.98 -12.05
N ASP A 47 5.21 -9.61 -11.52
CA ASP A 47 3.96 -9.83 -12.24
C ASP A 47 3.26 -8.50 -12.57
N MET A 48 3.20 -7.57 -11.60
CA MET A 48 2.64 -6.23 -11.80
C MET A 48 3.49 -5.39 -12.74
N VAL A 49 4.81 -5.39 -12.53
CA VAL A 49 5.78 -4.65 -13.35
C VAL A 49 5.70 -5.12 -14.79
N ALA A 50 5.73 -6.43 -15.03
CA ALA A 50 5.58 -7.03 -16.35
C ALA A 50 4.21 -6.70 -16.97
N HIS A 51 3.10 -6.98 -16.29
CA HIS A 51 1.75 -6.75 -16.80
C HIS A 51 1.50 -5.27 -17.19
N SER A 52 2.13 -4.32 -16.49
CA SER A 52 1.91 -2.90 -16.71
C SER A 52 2.38 -2.35 -18.06
N LEU A 53 3.25 -3.08 -18.78
CA LEU A 53 3.92 -2.63 -20.02
C LEU A 53 4.74 -1.33 -19.88
N CYS A 54 4.99 -0.89 -18.64
CA CYS A 54 5.78 0.30 -18.36
C CYS A 54 7.28 -0.03 -18.31
N GLU A 55 8.08 1.04 -18.30
CA GLU A 55 9.52 1.02 -18.10
C GLU A 55 9.85 1.78 -16.81
N PHE A 56 10.84 1.27 -16.07
CA PHE A 56 11.23 1.72 -14.74
C PHE A 56 12.71 2.08 -14.64
N GLY A 57 13.35 2.31 -15.79
CA GLY A 57 14.70 2.83 -15.89
C GLY A 57 15.80 1.77 -15.90
N GLY A 58 15.47 0.48 -16.02
CA GLY A 58 16.44 -0.61 -16.12
C GLY A 58 16.98 -0.88 -17.54
N GLY A 59 16.64 -0.05 -18.53
CA GLY A 59 17.22 -0.12 -19.88
C GLY A 59 16.82 -1.37 -20.68
N GLU A 60 17.72 -1.86 -21.53
CA GLU A 60 17.50 -3.04 -22.37
C GLU A 60 17.33 -4.32 -21.54
N GLU A 61 18.09 -4.46 -20.45
CA GLU A 61 18.05 -5.64 -19.58
C GLU A 61 16.66 -5.82 -18.97
N GLU A 62 16.10 -4.76 -18.37
CA GLU A 62 14.72 -4.76 -17.84
C GLU A 62 13.71 -5.08 -18.94
N ARG A 63 13.87 -4.52 -20.14
CA ARG A 63 12.96 -4.78 -21.26
C ARG A 63 12.97 -6.24 -21.68
N GLN A 64 14.14 -6.85 -21.77
CA GLN A 64 14.29 -8.26 -22.14
C GLN A 64 13.74 -9.19 -21.06
N GLU A 65 14.06 -8.94 -19.79
CA GLU A 65 13.59 -9.72 -18.65
C GLU A 65 12.05 -9.69 -18.56
N LEU A 66 11.45 -8.51 -18.61
CA LEU A 66 10.00 -8.36 -18.50
C LEU A 66 9.28 -8.94 -19.72
N GLU A 67 9.86 -8.84 -20.92
CA GLU A 67 9.29 -9.48 -22.12
C GLU A 67 9.34 -11.00 -22.03
N ALA A 68 10.43 -11.58 -21.52
CA ALA A 68 10.53 -13.02 -21.27
C ALA A 68 9.48 -13.48 -20.25
N TYR A 69 9.31 -12.73 -19.15
CA TYR A 69 8.27 -13.00 -18.15
C TYR A 69 6.86 -12.95 -18.77
N ARG A 70 6.56 -11.95 -19.61
CA ARG A 70 5.25 -11.82 -20.29
C ARG A 70 4.95 -12.99 -21.23
N LYS A 71 5.95 -13.49 -21.96
CA LYS A 71 5.76 -14.64 -22.86
C LYS A 71 5.29 -15.89 -22.13
N ILE A 72 5.75 -16.08 -20.89
CA ILE A 72 5.41 -17.24 -20.07
C ILE A 72 4.10 -17.02 -19.32
N HIS A 73 3.94 -15.87 -18.66
CA HIS A 73 2.87 -15.65 -17.68
C HIS A 73 1.68 -14.85 -18.20
N PHE A 74 1.82 -14.13 -19.32
CA PHE A 74 0.78 -13.27 -19.90
C PHE A 74 0.59 -13.52 -21.41
N PRO A 75 0.30 -14.77 -21.84
CA PRO A 75 0.17 -15.09 -23.27
C PRO A 75 -0.91 -14.26 -23.98
N ALA A 76 -2.04 -14.01 -23.31
CA ALA A 76 -3.09 -13.16 -23.86
C ALA A 76 -2.63 -11.71 -24.13
N LEU A 77 -1.76 -11.17 -23.27
CA LEU A 77 -1.19 -9.83 -23.44
C LEU A 77 -0.24 -9.80 -24.65
N ILE A 78 0.53 -10.86 -24.86
CA ILE A 78 1.40 -11.01 -26.03
C ILE A 78 0.59 -11.09 -27.32
N GLU A 79 -0.50 -11.85 -27.34
CA GLU A 79 -1.39 -11.91 -28.51
C GLU A 79 -2.08 -10.57 -28.80
N LEU A 80 -2.49 -9.84 -27.75
CA LEU A 80 -3.01 -8.47 -27.90
C LEU A 80 -1.95 -7.52 -28.48
N LYS A 81 -0.68 -7.63 -28.07
CA LYS A 81 0.42 -6.80 -28.60
C LYS A 81 0.68 -7.04 -30.09
N LYS A 82 0.39 -8.24 -30.60
CA LYS A 82 0.50 -8.58 -32.04
C LYS A 82 -0.68 -8.05 -32.85
N THR A 83 -1.88 -8.08 -32.28
CA THR A 83 -3.13 -7.75 -32.99
C THR A 83 -3.55 -6.29 -32.86
N GLN A 84 -3.09 -5.60 -31.82
CA GLN A 84 -3.48 -4.23 -31.51
C GLN A 84 -2.27 -3.37 -31.16
N LYS A 85 -2.34 -2.08 -31.53
CA LYS A 85 -1.35 -1.10 -31.12
C LYS A 85 -1.58 -0.71 -29.66
N LEU A 86 -0.76 -1.25 -28.77
CA LEU A 86 -0.80 -0.90 -27.35
C LEU A 86 -0.20 0.48 -27.09
N PRO A 87 -0.62 1.20 -26.03
CA PRO A 87 -0.06 2.50 -25.68
C PRO A 87 1.44 2.38 -25.34
N SER A 88 2.20 3.44 -25.60
CA SER A 88 3.62 3.49 -25.23
C SER A 88 3.81 3.51 -23.71
N PRO A 89 4.97 3.06 -23.18
CA PRO A 89 5.29 3.16 -21.76
C PRO A 89 5.11 4.58 -21.20
N SER A 90 5.50 5.60 -21.97
CA SER A 90 5.33 7.01 -21.60
C SER A 90 3.86 7.44 -21.52
N ALA A 91 3.00 6.97 -22.43
CA ALA A 91 1.58 7.24 -22.40
C ALA A 91 0.89 6.56 -21.21
N LEU A 92 1.23 5.29 -20.94
CA LEU A 92 0.75 4.55 -19.77
C LEU A 92 1.12 5.27 -18.47
N ARG A 93 2.35 5.77 -18.39
CA ARG A 93 2.83 6.53 -17.24
C ARG A 93 2.09 7.86 -17.08
N ALA A 94 1.92 8.62 -18.16
CA ALA A 94 1.19 9.88 -18.14
C ALA A 94 -0.28 9.72 -17.70
N GLU A 95 -0.91 8.60 -18.04
CA GLU A 95 -2.27 8.27 -17.59
C GLU A 95 -2.32 7.64 -16.19
N GLY A 96 -1.17 7.44 -15.53
CA GLY A 96 -1.09 6.87 -14.19
C GLY A 96 -1.40 5.38 -14.14
N LEU A 97 -1.22 4.66 -15.25
CA LEU A 97 -1.47 3.23 -15.35
C LEU A 97 -0.30 2.40 -14.83
N CYS A 98 0.92 2.94 -14.85
CA CYS A 98 2.09 2.29 -14.26
C CYS A 98 1.97 2.14 -12.73
N PRO A 99 2.58 1.11 -12.13
CA PRO A 99 2.80 1.05 -10.69
C PRO A 99 3.79 2.16 -10.28
N LEU A 100 3.66 2.64 -9.03
CA LEU A 100 4.64 3.57 -8.47
C LEU A 100 5.91 2.79 -8.12
N MET A 101 7.06 3.31 -8.52
CA MET A 101 8.35 2.77 -8.13
C MET A 101 8.59 2.97 -6.62
N PRO A 102 9.43 2.13 -5.99
CA PRO A 102 9.84 2.34 -4.60
C PRO A 102 10.39 3.74 -4.32
N GLU A 103 11.19 4.29 -5.24
CA GLU A 103 11.77 5.63 -5.17
C GLU A 103 10.70 6.73 -5.21
N GLU A 104 9.68 6.59 -6.07
CA GLU A 104 8.53 7.49 -6.11
C GLU A 104 7.69 7.42 -4.83
N THR A 105 7.59 6.23 -4.26
CA THR A 105 6.88 5.98 -3.00
C THR A 105 7.58 6.67 -1.84
N VAL A 106 8.91 6.66 -1.80
CA VAL A 106 9.72 7.42 -0.83
C VAL A 106 9.41 8.91 -0.91
N LEU A 107 9.44 9.47 -2.13
CA LEU A 107 9.15 10.89 -2.34
C LEU A 107 7.73 11.26 -1.92
N LEU A 108 6.74 10.41 -2.24
CA LEU A 108 5.37 10.57 -1.80
C LEU A 108 5.26 10.63 -0.27
N LEU A 109 5.87 9.68 0.44
CA LEU A 109 5.82 9.63 1.91
C LEU A 109 6.55 10.83 2.53
N ALA A 110 7.75 11.16 2.05
CA ALA A 110 8.50 12.32 2.51
C ALA A 110 7.69 13.63 2.37
N ALA A 111 7.05 13.85 1.21
CA ALA A 111 6.22 15.02 0.96
C ALA A 111 4.95 15.10 1.84
N LEU A 112 4.45 13.95 2.28
CA LEU A 112 3.35 13.87 3.25
C LEU A 112 3.80 14.15 4.70
N GLY A 113 5.10 14.31 4.94
CA GLY A 113 5.68 14.65 6.24
C GLY A 113 6.13 13.43 7.05
N PHE A 114 6.19 12.25 6.45
CA PHE A 114 6.84 11.10 7.09
C PHE A 114 8.35 11.31 7.11
N ASN A 115 8.97 10.96 8.23
CA ASN A 115 10.40 11.15 8.47
C ASN A 115 11.08 9.84 8.86
N ARG A 116 12.40 9.90 9.10
CA ARG A 116 13.23 8.74 9.46
C ARG A 116 12.78 8.01 10.72
N GLN A 117 12.07 8.68 11.63
CA GLN A 117 11.53 8.09 12.87
C GLN A 117 10.22 7.32 12.65
N THR A 118 9.63 7.39 11.44
CA THR A 118 8.43 6.64 11.08
C THR A 118 8.73 5.15 11.11
N ARG A 119 7.95 4.40 11.89
CA ARG A 119 7.93 2.93 11.84
C ARG A 119 7.04 2.49 10.68
N ILE A 120 7.57 1.69 9.78
CA ILE A 120 6.86 1.24 8.59
C ILE A 120 6.77 -0.29 8.60
N TYR A 121 5.54 -0.80 8.48
CA TYR A 121 5.31 -2.19 8.09
C TYR A 121 5.15 -2.24 6.57
N LEU A 122 6.07 -2.89 5.86
CA LEU A 122 6.00 -3.08 4.43
C LEU A 122 5.28 -4.39 4.11
N ALA A 123 4.10 -4.28 3.52
CA ALA A 123 3.29 -5.37 3.02
C ALA A 123 3.54 -5.63 1.54
N GLY A 124 3.55 -6.90 1.16
CA GLY A 124 3.81 -7.34 -0.20
C GLY A 124 4.71 -8.58 -0.24
N ALA A 125 4.92 -9.08 -1.45
CA ALA A 125 5.84 -10.19 -1.68
C ALA A 125 7.21 -9.68 -2.15
N HIS A 126 7.83 -10.39 -3.09
CA HIS A 126 9.13 -10.02 -3.63
C HIS A 126 9.04 -8.81 -4.56
N ILE A 127 9.61 -7.69 -4.10
CA ILE A 127 9.72 -6.46 -4.87
C ILE A 127 10.70 -6.67 -6.03
N TYR A 128 10.28 -6.30 -7.24
CA TYR A 128 11.11 -6.35 -8.44
C TYR A 128 12.37 -5.51 -8.27
N GLY A 129 13.54 -6.05 -8.64
CA GLY A 129 14.85 -5.46 -8.37
C GLY A 129 15.34 -5.55 -6.92
N GLY A 130 14.56 -6.20 -6.04
CA GLY A 130 14.96 -6.62 -4.70
C GLY A 130 15.55 -5.51 -3.82
N LYS A 131 16.66 -5.81 -3.15
CA LYS A 131 17.33 -4.89 -2.22
C LYS A 131 17.76 -3.57 -2.88
N SER A 132 18.16 -3.61 -4.15
CA SER A 132 18.60 -2.41 -4.88
C SER A 132 17.46 -1.39 -4.99
N ARG A 133 16.28 -1.82 -5.43
CA ARG A 133 15.08 -0.97 -5.52
C ARG A 133 14.53 -0.57 -4.15
N LEU A 134 14.65 -1.43 -3.15
CA LEU A 134 14.25 -1.11 -1.78
C LEU A 134 15.22 -0.16 -1.04
N ALA A 135 16.43 0.06 -1.55
CA ALA A 135 17.45 0.86 -0.87
C ALA A 135 16.98 2.29 -0.58
N ALA A 136 16.23 2.92 -1.49
CA ALA A 136 15.67 4.26 -1.26
C ALA A 136 14.70 4.29 -0.07
N LEU A 137 13.86 3.26 0.08
CA LEU A 137 12.92 3.13 1.20
C LEU A 137 13.65 2.90 2.50
N THR A 138 14.58 1.94 2.55
CA THR A 138 15.29 1.59 3.79
C THR A 138 16.26 2.68 4.24
N THR A 139 16.83 3.44 3.29
CA THR A 139 17.71 4.58 3.61
C THR A 139 16.93 5.70 4.28
N LEU A 140 15.75 6.08 3.77
CA LEU A 140 14.96 7.17 4.35
C LEU A 140 14.12 6.73 5.55
N PHE A 141 13.68 5.47 5.59
CA PHE A 141 12.85 4.90 6.65
C PHE A 141 13.54 3.67 7.26
N PRO A 142 14.55 3.87 8.13
CA PRO A 142 15.33 2.78 8.70
C PRO A 142 14.53 1.87 9.64
N ASN A 143 13.39 2.33 10.16
CA ASN A 143 12.49 1.54 11.01
C ASN A 143 11.45 0.78 10.19
N LEU A 144 11.85 0.26 9.03
CA LEU A 144 11.02 -0.54 8.14
C LEU A 144 11.15 -2.02 8.50
N VAL A 145 10.01 -2.68 8.65
CA VAL A 145 9.92 -4.13 8.91
C VAL A 145 8.96 -4.77 7.91
N THR A 146 9.20 -6.03 7.59
CA THR A 146 8.27 -6.93 6.88
C THR A 146 7.84 -8.06 7.81
N LYS A 147 6.85 -8.88 7.41
CA LYS A 147 6.48 -10.09 8.17
C LYS A 147 7.68 -11.02 8.44
N GLU A 148 8.58 -11.16 7.48
CA GLU A 148 9.77 -12.01 7.58
C GLU A 148 10.79 -11.49 8.60
N THR A 149 10.85 -10.18 8.81
CA THR A 149 11.73 -9.57 9.84
C THR A 149 11.06 -9.43 11.20
N LEU A 150 9.72 -9.44 11.23
CA LEU A 150 8.93 -9.20 12.44
C LEU A 150 8.66 -10.50 13.20
N LEU A 151 8.39 -11.59 12.47
CA LEU A 151 8.11 -12.91 13.02
C LEU A 151 9.39 -13.72 13.14
N SER A 152 9.45 -14.58 14.16
CA SER A 152 10.50 -15.61 14.25
C SER A 152 10.33 -16.65 13.15
N SER A 153 11.40 -17.40 12.84
CA SER A 153 11.36 -18.48 11.86
C SER A 153 10.26 -19.51 12.18
N ILE A 154 10.04 -19.81 13.46
CA ILE A 154 9.01 -20.77 13.92
C ILE A 154 7.60 -20.22 13.71
N GLU A 155 7.40 -18.91 13.89
CA GLU A 155 6.08 -18.28 13.69
C GLU A 155 5.71 -18.17 12.21
N ILE A 156 6.69 -17.96 11.32
CA ILE A 156 6.43 -17.77 9.89
C ILE A 156 6.46 -19.07 9.08
N GLU A 157 7.23 -20.07 9.50
CA GLU A 157 7.40 -21.35 8.79
C GLU A 157 6.07 -22.01 8.40
N PRO A 158 5.03 -22.08 9.27
CA PRO A 158 3.76 -22.72 8.91
C PRO A 158 3.08 -22.10 7.68
N PHE A 159 3.40 -20.84 7.38
CA PHE A 159 2.81 -20.08 6.28
C PHE A 159 3.69 -20.04 5.03
N ALA A 160 4.96 -20.46 5.10
CA ALA A 160 5.98 -20.20 4.07
C ALA A 160 5.58 -20.69 2.67
N ASN A 161 4.87 -21.83 2.58
CA ASN A 161 4.42 -22.42 1.32
C ASN A 161 3.03 -21.97 0.88
N PHE A 162 2.38 -21.08 1.63
CA PHE A 162 1.01 -20.66 1.41
C PHE A 162 0.96 -19.14 1.19
N SER A 163 1.14 -18.72 -0.07
CA SER A 163 1.13 -17.30 -0.46
C SER A 163 -0.09 -16.52 0.04
N SER A 164 -1.28 -17.12 -0.03
CA SER A 164 -2.52 -16.53 0.48
C SER A 164 -2.52 -16.35 2.00
N GLN A 165 -1.88 -17.25 2.76
CA GLN A 165 -1.78 -17.13 4.21
C GLN A 165 -0.72 -16.10 4.61
N LEU A 166 0.40 -16.02 3.89
CA LEU A 166 1.37 -14.93 4.04
C LEU A 166 0.73 -13.57 3.76
N ALA A 167 -0.10 -13.47 2.73
CA ALA A 167 -0.88 -12.27 2.46
C ALA A 167 -1.91 -11.97 3.57
N ALA A 168 -2.46 -12.98 4.24
CA ALA A 168 -3.35 -12.77 5.39
C ALA A 168 -2.61 -12.14 6.58
N LEU A 169 -1.34 -12.49 6.82
CA LEU A 169 -0.51 -11.81 7.83
C LEU A 169 -0.30 -10.33 7.48
N ASP A 170 -0.01 -10.04 6.21
CA ASP A 170 0.09 -8.67 5.71
C ASP A 170 -1.24 -7.90 5.87
N PHE A 171 -2.37 -8.57 5.63
CA PHE A 171 -3.70 -7.97 5.84
C PHE A 171 -3.92 -7.60 7.31
N ILE A 172 -3.56 -8.47 8.24
CA ILE A 172 -3.69 -8.23 9.68
C ILE A 172 -2.87 -7.01 10.10
N ALA A 173 -1.59 -6.97 9.74
CA ALA A 173 -0.72 -5.83 10.03
C ALA A 173 -1.21 -4.53 9.35
N CYS A 174 -1.72 -4.60 8.12
CA CYS A 174 -2.20 -3.41 7.43
C CYS A 174 -3.49 -2.84 8.03
N THR A 175 -4.41 -3.71 8.44
CA THR A 175 -5.67 -3.29 9.04
C THR A 175 -5.47 -2.71 10.45
N ALA A 176 -4.60 -3.31 11.27
CA ALA A 176 -4.28 -2.84 12.62
C ALA A 176 -3.47 -1.52 12.68
N ALA A 177 -2.87 -1.09 11.56
CA ALA A 177 -2.01 0.10 11.53
C ALA A 177 -2.74 1.42 11.82
N ASP A 178 -2.07 2.38 12.44
CA ASP A 178 -2.60 3.74 12.64
C ASP A 178 -2.89 4.44 11.31
N MET A 179 -2.12 4.12 10.28
CA MET A 179 -2.30 4.64 8.93
C MET A 179 -1.91 3.58 7.91
N PHE A 180 -2.66 3.52 6.81
CA PHE A 180 -2.37 2.63 5.68
C PHE A 180 -2.05 3.46 4.44
N ALA A 181 -0.96 3.16 3.75
CA ALA A 181 -0.63 3.70 2.44
C ALA A 181 -0.58 2.56 1.43
N MET A 182 -1.06 2.83 0.21
CA MET A 182 -0.99 1.90 -0.90
C MET A 182 -0.29 2.56 -2.08
N THR A 183 0.44 1.79 -2.89
CA THR A 183 1.00 2.30 -4.15
C THR A 183 0.11 2.01 -5.35
N ASP A 184 -0.60 0.89 -5.31
CA ASP A 184 -1.64 0.55 -6.27
C ASP A 184 -3.01 0.41 -5.62
N SER A 185 -3.93 1.22 -6.13
CA SER A 185 -5.29 1.36 -5.64
C SER A 185 -6.31 0.53 -6.43
N GLY A 186 -5.85 -0.12 -7.50
CA GLY A 186 -6.58 -1.14 -8.25
C GLY A 186 -6.39 -2.56 -7.71
N SER A 187 -5.31 -2.81 -6.94
CA SER A 187 -5.09 -4.13 -6.34
C SER A 187 -6.22 -4.57 -5.40
N GLN A 188 -6.53 -5.86 -5.45
CA GLN A 188 -7.53 -6.48 -4.58
C GLN A 188 -7.16 -6.33 -3.10
N PHE A 189 -5.88 -6.55 -2.78
CA PHE A 189 -5.35 -6.42 -1.42
C PHE A 189 -5.56 -5.01 -0.83
N SER A 190 -5.17 -3.95 -1.55
CA SER A 190 -5.41 -2.56 -1.12
C SER A 190 -6.89 -2.27 -0.95
N SER A 191 -7.73 -2.83 -1.84
CA SER A 191 -9.18 -2.61 -1.81
C SER A 191 -9.83 -3.25 -0.58
N LEU A 192 -9.42 -4.48 -0.23
CA LEU A 192 -9.89 -5.18 0.96
C LEU A 192 -9.51 -4.44 2.24
N ILE A 193 -8.25 -4.03 2.40
CA ILE A 193 -7.80 -3.28 3.58
C ILE A 193 -8.52 -1.93 3.68
N SER A 194 -8.66 -1.23 2.55
CA SER A 194 -9.38 0.06 2.53
C SER A 194 -10.84 -0.11 2.93
N GLY A 195 -11.52 -1.12 2.39
CA GLY A 195 -12.90 -1.45 2.74
C GLY A 195 -13.04 -1.77 4.22
N TYR A 196 -12.19 -2.65 4.75
CA TYR A 196 -12.16 -3.02 6.15
C TYR A 196 -11.98 -1.80 7.08
N ARG A 197 -10.99 -0.96 6.78
CA ARG A 197 -10.69 0.26 7.56
C ARG A 197 -11.80 1.30 7.45
N ILE A 198 -12.48 1.41 6.32
CA ILE A 198 -13.63 2.31 6.16
C ILE A 198 -14.82 1.79 6.98
N TYR A 199 -15.13 0.50 6.86
CA TYR A 199 -16.29 -0.12 7.48
C TYR A 199 -16.13 -0.18 9.02
N TYR A 200 -15.14 -0.91 9.52
CA TYR A 200 -14.97 -1.08 10.98
C TYR A 200 -14.34 0.14 11.65
N GLY A 201 -13.60 0.96 10.91
CA GLY A 201 -13.01 2.20 11.41
C GLY A 201 -13.94 3.41 11.38
N GLY A 202 -15.21 3.24 10.98
CA GLY A 202 -16.20 4.32 10.91
C GLY A 202 -15.74 5.51 10.04
N GLY A 203 -14.95 5.24 9.00
CA GLY A 203 -14.33 6.26 8.15
C GLY A 203 -13.26 7.14 8.81
N LYS A 204 -12.90 6.90 10.08
CA LYS A 204 -11.91 7.68 10.84
C LYS A 204 -10.48 7.17 10.67
N MET A 205 -10.31 5.91 10.26
CA MET A 205 -9.01 5.28 10.05
C MET A 205 -8.32 5.83 8.78
N PRO A 206 -7.18 6.52 8.89
CA PRO A 206 -6.52 7.13 7.74
C PRO A 206 -6.02 6.12 6.72
N THR A 207 -6.31 6.38 5.45
CA THR A 207 -5.75 5.67 4.30
C THR A 207 -5.23 6.68 3.28
N ILE A 208 -3.99 6.49 2.81
CA ILE A 208 -3.34 7.27 1.75
C ILE A 208 -3.54 6.50 0.45
N ARG A 209 -4.36 7.08 -0.44
CA ARG A 209 -4.61 6.58 -1.80
C ARG A 209 -3.98 7.54 -2.81
N PRO A 210 -2.95 7.11 -3.57
CA PRO A 210 -2.30 7.95 -4.55
C PRO A 210 -3.21 8.22 -5.75
N ASN A 211 -3.20 9.45 -6.25
CA ASN A 211 -3.70 9.74 -7.59
C ASN A 211 -2.53 9.56 -8.57
N LYS A 212 -2.34 8.33 -9.07
CA LYS A 212 -1.18 7.96 -9.89
C LYS A 212 -1.00 8.87 -11.11
N ARG A 213 -2.09 9.25 -11.79
CA ARG A 213 -2.05 10.17 -12.94
C ARG A 213 -1.47 11.54 -12.58
N ARG A 214 -1.92 12.11 -11.46
CA ARG A 214 -1.38 13.40 -10.98
C ARG A 214 0.03 13.28 -10.44
N LEU A 215 0.34 12.17 -9.78
CA LEU A 215 1.70 11.93 -9.30
C LEU A 215 2.66 11.78 -10.47
N ALA A 216 2.28 11.08 -11.54
CA ALA A 216 3.07 10.98 -12.76
C ALA A 216 3.35 12.36 -13.36
N ASP A 217 2.35 13.24 -13.47
CA ASP A 217 2.57 14.63 -13.93
C ASP A 217 3.55 15.40 -13.03
N ILE A 218 3.46 15.19 -11.71
CA ILE A 218 4.37 15.82 -10.74
C ILE A 218 5.80 15.27 -10.90
N PHE A 219 5.97 13.96 -11.09
CA PHE A 219 7.29 13.32 -11.20
C PHE A 219 7.97 13.55 -12.56
N VAL A 220 7.21 13.62 -13.65
CA VAL A 220 7.76 13.81 -15.01
C VAL A 220 8.26 15.24 -15.22
N LYS A 221 7.61 16.25 -14.64
CA LYS A 221 7.96 17.68 -14.80
C LYS A 221 9.20 18.13 -14.00
N ASN A 222 10.04 17.20 -13.53
CA ASN A 222 10.73 17.39 -12.26
C ASN A 222 12.26 17.28 -12.28
N ASN A 223 12.91 18.03 -13.16
CA ASN A 223 14.35 18.28 -13.02
C ASN A 223 14.67 19.55 -12.19
N THR A 224 13.66 20.39 -11.88
CA THR A 224 13.89 21.76 -11.34
C THR A 224 12.89 22.27 -10.30
N ILE A 225 11.93 21.45 -9.82
CA ILE A 225 10.97 21.95 -8.82
C ILE A 225 11.64 22.14 -7.45
N GLU A 226 11.30 23.23 -6.77
CA GLU A 226 11.64 23.39 -5.36
C GLU A 226 10.85 22.39 -4.49
N TRP A 227 11.50 21.83 -3.46
CA TRP A 227 10.90 20.85 -2.56
C TRP A 227 9.56 21.32 -1.96
N LYS A 228 9.46 22.60 -1.54
CA LYS A 228 8.23 23.16 -0.96
C LYS A 228 7.05 23.11 -1.94
N ALA A 229 7.30 23.42 -3.21
CA ALA A 229 6.27 23.33 -4.25
C ALA A 229 5.89 21.88 -4.56
N PHE A 230 6.86 20.96 -4.56
CA PHE A 230 6.62 19.52 -4.68
C PHE A 230 5.71 19.00 -3.56
N GLU A 231 6.04 19.30 -2.29
CA GLU A 231 5.23 18.90 -1.14
C GLU A 231 3.77 19.36 -1.26
N GLN A 232 3.58 20.63 -1.63
CA GLN A 232 2.25 21.20 -1.81
C GLN A 232 1.45 20.48 -2.90
N ARG A 233 2.08 20.16 -4.03
CA ARG A 233 1.44 19.44 -5.14
C ARG A 233 1.07 18.01 -4.75
N VAL A 234 1.96 17.29 -4.08
CA VAL A 234 1.71 15.93 -3.59
C VAL A 234 0.59 15.91 -2.54
N ARG A 235 0.66 16.79 -1.53
CA ARG A 235 -0.38 16.91 -0.50
C ARG A 235 -1.73 17.27 -1.12
N LYS A 236 -1.76 18.16 -2.11
CA LYS A 236 -2.97 18.48 -2.87
C LYS A 236 -3.49 17.24 -3.57
N ALA A 237 -2.66 16.51 -4.32
CA ALA A 237 -3.06 15.30 -5.06
C ALA A 237 -3.68 14.24 -4.13
N VAL A 238 -3.07 13.97 -2.98
CA VAL A 238 -3.57 13.01 -1.98
C VAL A 238 -4.85 13.51 -1.29
N ARG A 239 -5.00 14.82 -1.02
CA ARG A 239 -6.25 15.36 -0.47
C ARG A 239 -7.41 15.24 -1.46
N GLN A 240 -7.15 15.37 -2.76
CA GLN A 240 -8.21 15.29 -3.78
C GLN A 240 -8.82 13.89 -3.87
N THR A 241 -8.08 12.83 -3.58
CA THR A 241 -8.64 11.46 -3.57
C THR A 241 -9.62 11.23 -2.42
N LYS A 242 -9.63 12.10 -1.41
CA LYS A 242 -10.59 12.08 -0.30
C LYS A 242 -11.86 12.91 -0.58
N ARG A 243 -11.92 13.64 -1.70
CA ARG A 243 -13.13 14.42 -2.05
C ARG A 243 -14.26 13.48 -2.41
N VAL A 244 -15.40 13.70 -1.77
CA VAL A 244 -16.65 13.00 -2.07
C VAL A 244 -17.33 13.75 -3.21
N PHE A 245 -17.74 13.01 -4.23
CA PHE A 245 -18.53 13.52 -5.35
C PHE A 245 -19.88 12.81 -5.36
N SER A 246 -20.88 13.46 -5.93
CA SER A 246 -22.15 12.78 -6.20
C SER A 246 -21.88 11.54 -7.06
N ARG A 247 -22.42 10.41 -6.63
CA ARG A 247 -22.26 9.13 -7.33
C ARG A 247 -23.03 9.23 -8.66
N PRO A 248 -22.38 9.02 -9.82
CA PRO A 248 -23.11 8.92 -11.09
C PRO A 248 -24.10 7.75 -11.07
N THR A 249 -25.25 7.91 -11.72
CA THR A 249 -26.26 6.86 -11.87
C THR A 249 -25.62 5.59 -12.45
N GLY A 250 -25.94 4.41 -11.90
CA GLY A 250 -25.39 3.12 -12.34
C GLY A 250 -24.04 2.70 -11.75
N ARG A 251 -23.34 3.55 -10.97
CA ARG A 251 -22.11 3.14 -10.26
C ARG A 251 -22.43 2.42 -8.95
N SER A 252 -21.74 1.32 -8.63
CA SER A 252 -21.94 0.59 -7.37
C SER A 252 -21.70 1.48 -6.12
N VAL A 253 -22.58 1.37 -5.12
CA VAL A 253 -22.51 2.07 -3.82
C VAL A 253 -21.41 1.47 -2.93
N TYR A 254 -21.04 0.20 -3.14
CA TYR A 254 -20.13 -0.56 -2.29
C TYR A 254 -18.68 -0.05 -2.29
N ARG A 255 -18.29 0.82 -3.23
CA ARG A 255 -16.90 1.29 -3.32
C ARG A 255 -16.54 2.32 -2.23
N TYR A 256 -17.54 2.99 -1.66
CA TYR A 256 -17.37 3.94 -0.56
C TYR A 256 -18.59 3.88 0.38
N PRO A 257 -18.70 2.86 1.25
CA PRO A 257 -19.81 2.73 2.20
C PRO A 257 -19.63 3.73 3.35
N ARG A 258 -19.60 5.03 3.06
CA ARG A 258 -19.55 6.10 4.08
C ARG A 258 -20.93 6.67 4.37
N CYS A 259 -21.95 6.21 3.66
CA CYS A 259 -23.34 6.61 3.88
C CYS A 259 -23.89 5.88 5.11
N ARG A 260 -24.77 6.54 5.89
CA ARG A 260 -25.32 5.92 7.10
C ARG A 260 -26.15 4.68 6.76
N GLU A 261 -26.82 4.75 5.62
CA GLU A 261 -27.68 3.73 5.03
C GLU A 261 -26.88 2.49 4.57
N CYS A 262 -25.57 2.63 4.39
CA CYS A 262 -24.66 1.59 3.91
C CYS A 262 -23.93 0.85 5.04
N MET A 263 -24.08 1.32 6.28
CA MET A 263 -23.27 0.90 7.42
C MET A 263 -24.15 0.22 8.45
N CYS A 264 -23.80 -1.01 8.84
CA CYS A 264 -24.46 -1.66 9.97
C CYS A 264 -23.97 -0.99 11.25
N TYR A 265 -24.84 -0.24 11.91
CA TYR A 265 -24.61 0.19 13.27
C TYR A 265 -24.90 -0.99 14.17
N VAL A 266 -23.87 -1.49 14.86
CA VAL A 266 -24.11 -2.37 16.01
C VAL A 266 -24.75 -1.46 17.06
N GLU A 267 -26.04 -1.64 17.32
CA GLU A 267 -26.69 -0.95 18.45
C GLU A 267 -25.91 -1.30 19.74
N PRO A 268 -25.70 -0.32 20.65
CA PRO A 268 -24.99 -0.54 21.91
C PRO A 268 -25.64 -1.59 22.81
#